data_AF-A0A1G1H0N1-F1
#
_entry.id   AF-A0A1G1H0N1-F1
#
_cell.length_a   1.000
_cell.length_b   1.000
_cell.length_c   1.000
_cell.angle_alpha   90.00
_cell.angle_beta   90.00
_cell.angle_gamma   90.00
#
_symmetry.space_group_name_H-M   'P 1'
#
loop_
_entity.id
_entity.type
_entity.pdbx_description
1 polymer ?
#
loop_
_entity_poly.entity_id
_entity_poly.type
_entity_poly.pdbx_seq_one_letter_code
_entity_poly.pdbx_strand_id
1 'polypeptide(L)'
;MTEVTDVSQHPALLMQLTRDVKNSIRILESEYPIDKYTCVMHAFDFTEKPEYTKIASFGLGRIFAGGTFMHWLLARNYLAEVPQGNAGDLVFYFVNGQFKHVGIVGDRWRIISKWGIGHLYEHEVLEVPSSYGDEVRFYCALPYANAYNYFVVFAEENGMQFE
;
A
#
# COMPACT_ATOMS: atom_id res chain seq x y z
N MET A 1 2.25 20.52 -8.87
CA MET A 1 2.52 19.97 -7.53
C MET A 1 3.98 19.61 -7.48
N THR A 2 4.73 20.14 -6.53
CA THR A 2 6.14 19.81 -6.33
C THR A 2 6.22 18.36 -5.84
N GLU A 3 6.76 17.46 -6.66
CA GLU A 3 7.23 16.16 -6.18
C GLU A 3 8.32 16.44 -5.15
N VAL A 4 8.00 16.26 -3.87
CA VAL A 4 8.99 16.38 -2.81
C VAL A 4 9.71 15.06 -2.76
N THR A 5 10.93 15.04 -3.30
CA THR A 5 11.81 13.87 -3.30
C THR A 5 12.52 13.67 -1.96
N ASP A 6 12.48 14.67 -1.07
CA ASP A 6 13.09 14.62 0.27
C ASP A 6 12.03 14.40 1.36
N VAL A 7 11.94 13.13 1.78
CA VAL A 7 10.98 12.63 2.78
C VAL A 7 11.19 13.26 4.16
N SER A 8 12.38 13.77 4.45
CA SER A 8 12.67 14.44 5.74
C SER A 8 11.89 15.76 5.89
N GLN A 9 11.45 16.35 4.78
CA GLN A 9 10.69 17.60 4.78
C GLN A 9 9.18 17.37 4.94
N HIS A 10 8.69 16.14 4.76
CA HIS A 10 7.26 15.82 4.83
C HIS A 10 6.60 16.27 6.14
N PRO A 11 7.19 16.08 7.34
CA PRO A 11 6.58 16.55 8.58
C PRO A 11 6.36 18.07 8.59
N ALA A 12 7.37 18.85 8.17
CA ALA A 12 7.27 20.31 8.14
C ALA A 12 6.23 20.80 7.11
N LEU A 13 6.20 20.17 5.93
CA LEU A 13 5.23 20.47 4.88
C LEU A 13 3.80 20.12 5.29
N LEU A 14 3.59 18.99 5.98
CA LEU A 14 2.28 18.62 6.52
C LEU A 14 1.84 19.59 7.62
N MET A 15 2.74 19.98 8.52
CA MET A 15 2.42 21.02 9.52
C MET A 15 2.02 22.35 8.87
N GLN A 16 2.62 22.71 7.74
CA GLN A 16 2.19 23.87 6.97
C GLN A 16 0.81 23.64 6.34
N LEU A 17 0.61 22.52 5.65
CA LEU A 17 -0.66 22.16 5.03
C LEU A 17 -1.82 22.16 6.02
N THR A 18 -1.63 21.64 7.24
CA THR A 18 -2.65 21.63 8.30
C THR A 18 -3.01 23.01 8.83
N ARG A 19 -2.13 24.01 8.67
CA ARG A 19 -2.47 25.42 8.97
C ARG A 19 -3.32 26.04 7.86
N ASP A 20 -3.02 25.70 6.61
CA ASP A 20 -3.63 26.33 5.44
C ASP A 20 -4.94 25.66 5.02
N VAL A 21 -5.07 24.36 5.28
CA VAL A 21 -6.20 23.52 4.90
C VAL A 21 -6.57 22.63 6.07
N LYS A 22 -7.86 22.64 6.46
CA LYS A 22 -8.38 21.73 7.46
C LYS A 22 -8.19 20.29 6.98
N ASN A 23 -7.27 19.58 7.63
CA ASN A 23 -7.04 18.16 7.46
C ASN A 23 -6.76 17.53 8.82
N SER A 24 -6.72 16.20 8.83
CA SER A 24 -6.51 15.39 10.01
C SER A 24 -5.38 14.36 9.80
N ILE A 25 -4.51 14.59 8.82
CA ILE A 25 -3.39 13.71 8.49
C ILE A 25 -2.41 13.68 9.66
N ARG A 26 -1.99 12.47 10.07
CA ARG A 26 -1.00 12.24 11.12
C ARG A 26 0.09 11.33 10.61
N ILE A 27 1.33 11.64 10.96
CA ILE A 27 2.45 10.72 10.78
C ILE A 27 2.38 9.70 11.91
N LEU A 28 2.48 8.42 11.55
CA LEU A 28 2.61 7.33 12.51
C LEU A 28 4.08 6.91 12.60
N GLU A 29 4.47 6.42 13.77
CA GLU A 29 5.73 5.70 13.90
C GLU A 29 5.65 4.39 13.13
N SER A 30 6.69 4.10 12.36
CA SER A 30 6.80 2.87 11.58
C SER A 30 7.66 1.88 12.35
N GLU A 31 7.19 0.65 12.49
CA GLU A 31 7.96 -0.46 13.09
C GLU A 31 9.25 -0.75 12.30
N TYR A 32 9.20 -0.56 10.98
CA TYR A 32 10.32 -0.80 10.07
C TYR A 32 10.86 0.51 9.48
N PRO A 33 12.12 0.56 9.02
CA PRO A 33 12.64 1.70 8.29
C PRO A 33 11.78 2.01 7.05
N ILE A 34 11.39 3.27 6.88
CA ILE A 34 10.41 3.69 5.86
C ILE A 34 10.89 3.47 4.41
N ASP A 35 12.18 3.28 4.19
CA ASP A 35 12.81 2.99 2.91
C ASP A 35 12.81 1.49 2.57
N LYS A 36 12.39 0.61 3.50
CA LYS A 36 12.43 -0.85 3.34
C LYS A 36 11.14 -1.46 2.81
N TYR A 37 10.06 -0.70 2.72
CA TYR A 37 8.77 -1.25 2.34
C TYR A 37 7.90 -0.24 1.58
N THR A 38 6.99 -0.80 0.77
CA THR A 38 6.02 -0.07 -0.03
C THR A 38 4.62 -0.12 0.60
N CYS A 39 3.68 0.63 0.05
CA CYS A 39 2.26 0.54 0.44
C CYS A 39 1.71 -0.89 0.35
N VAL A 40 2.04 -1.61 -0.71
CA VAL A 40 1.59 -2.99 -0.91
C VAL A 40 2.20 -3.90 0.15
N MET A 41 3.50 -3.76 0.43
CA MET A 41 4.14 -4.59 1.46
C MET A 41 3.53 -4.36 2.84
N HIS A 42 3.23 -3.10 3.18
CA HIS A 42 2.56 -2.78 4.43
C HIS A 42 1.14 -3.35 4.49
N ALA A 43 0.33 -3.12 3.44
CA ALA A 43 -1.08 -3.52 3.42
C ALA A 43 -1.30 -5.04 3.46
N PHE A 44 -0.36 -5.82 2.94
CA PHE A 44 -0.43 -7.29 2.89
C PHE A 44 0.51 -7.99 3.89
N ASP A 45 1.09 -7.24 4.84
CA ASP A 45 2.00 -7.77 5.86
C ASP A 45 3.23 -8.51 5.28
N PHE A 46 3.81 -8.02 4.18
CA PHE A 46 5.02 -8.60 3.58
C PHE A 46 6.34 -8.06 4.16
N THR A 47 6.29 -6.93 4.89
CA THR A 47 7.49 -6.26 5.38
C THR A 47 8.33 -7.17 6.29
N GLU A 48 9.62 -7.30 5.97
CA GLU A 48 10.61 -8.14 6.69
C GLU A 48 10.22 -9.63 6.86
N LYS A 49 9.22 -10.14 6.12
CA LYS A 49 8.89 -11.57 6.14
C LYS A 49 9.97 -12.36 5.38
N PRO A 50 10.65 -13.33 6.00
CA PRO A 50 11.79 -14.02 5.36
C PRO A 50 11.41 -14.76 4.07
N GLU A 51 10.27 -15.43 4.05
CA GLU A 51 9.77 -16.20 2.92
C GLU A 51 9.41 -15.31 1.72
N TYR A 52 8.77 -14.15 1.96
CA TYR A 52 8.56 -13.12 0.94
C TYR A 52 9.90 -12.58 0.45
N THR A 53 10.81 -12.21 1.36
CA THR A 53 12.09 -11.58 1.03
C THR A 53 12.98 -12.48 0.17
N LYS A 54 12.94 -13.79 0.42
CA LYS A 54 13.66 -14.79 -0.39
C LYS A 54 13.21 -14.78 -1.85
N ILE A 55 11.90 -14.66 -2.09
CA ILE A 55 11.32 -14.56 -3.43
C ILE A 55 11.61 -13.18 -4.02
N ALA A 56 11.35 -12.12 -3.24
CA ALA A 56 11.42 -10.75 -3.69
C ALA A 56 12.84 -10.27 -4.04
N SER A 57 13.86 -10.91 -3.47
CA SER A 57 15.27 -10.62 -3.77
C SER A 57 15.84 -11.46 -4.92
N PHE A 58 15.09 -12.44 -5.42
CA PHE A 58 15.55 -13.32 -6.50
C PHE A 58 15.68 -12.55 -7.84
N GLY A 59 16.66 -12.94 -8.66
CA GLY A 59 16.77 -12.47 -10.05
C GLY A 59 16.84 -10.95 -10.23
N LEU A 60 17.59 -10.24 -9.37
CA LEU A 60 17.72 -8.78 -9.30
C LEU A 60 16.48 -8.03 -8.78
N GLY A 61 15.58 -8.69 -8.05
CA GLY A 61 14.39 -8.05 -7.49
C GLY A 61 13.31 -7.72 -8.53
N ARG A 62 13.24 -8.51 -9.61
CA ARG A 62 12.26 -8.34 -10.68
C ARG A 62 10.85 -8.74 -10.27
N ILE A 63 10.72 -9.62 -9.29
CA ILE A 63 9.44 -10.15 -8.79
C ILE A 63 9.27 -9.60 -7.39
N PHE A 64 8.37 -8.66 -7.17
CA PHE A 64 8.06 -8.12 -5.84
C PHE A 64 6.59 -7.72 -5.77
N ALA A 65 6.06 -7.59 -4.56
CA ALA A 65 4.68 -7.15 -4.33
C ALA A 65 4.55 -5.64 -4.60
N GLY A 66 4.40 -5.29 -5.87
CA GLY A 66 4.21 -3.93 -6.36
C GLY A 66 2.96 -3.77 -7.21
N GLY A 67 2.92 -2.72 -8.04
CA GLY A 67 1.77 -2.45 -8.90
C GLY A 67 1.39 -3.61 -9.83
N THR A 68 2.37 -4.33 -10.41
CA THR A 68 2.12 -5.48 -11.29
C THR A 68 1.43 -6.63 -10.56
N PHE A 69 1.85 -6.94 -9.33
CA PHE A 69 1.19 -7.91 -8.47
C PHE A 69 -0.25 -7.49 -8.15
N MET A 70 -0.48 -6.21 -7.88
CA MET A 70 -1.84 -5.71 -7.60
C MET A 70 -2.77 -5.83 -8.81
N HIS A 71 -2.31 -5.46 -10.00
CA HIS A 71 -3.08 -5.67 -11.22
C HIS A 71 -3.38 -7.15 -11.46
N TRP A 72 -2.41 -8.03 -11.17
CA TRP A 72 -2.58 -9.48 -11.28
C TRP A 72 -3.64 -10.04 -10.31
N LEU A 73 -3.65 -9.58 -9.05
CA LEU A 73 -4.67 -9.95 -8.04
C LEU A 73 -6.07 -9.51 -8.46
N LEU A 74 -6.20 -8.24 -8.88
CA LEU A 74 -7.48 -7.65 -9.28
C LEU A 74 -8.05 -8.33 -10.52
N ALA A 75 -7.21 -8.59 -11.53
CA ALA A 75 -7.63 -9.27 -12.76
C ALA A 75 -8.17 -10.69 -12.53
N ARG A 76 -7.78 -11.33 -11.42
CA ARG A 76 -8.20 -12.69 -11.04
C ARG A 76 -9.33 -12.74 -10.03
N ASN A 77 -9.85 -11.59 -9.59
CA ASN A 77 -10.88 -11.48 -8.54
C ASN A 77 -10.49 -12.21 -7.24
N TYR A 78 -9.20 -12.19 -6.87
CA TYR A 78 -8.73 -12.78 -5.61
C TYR A 78 -8.99 -11.90 -4.38
N LEU A 79 -9.51 -10.70 -4.59
CA LEU A 79 -9.97 -9.80 -3.54
C LEU A 79 -11.49 -9.69 -3.61
N ALA A 80 -12.14 -9.81 -2.46
CA ALA A 80 -13.58 -9.62 -2.35
C ALA A 80 -13.89 -8.15 -2.12
N GLU A 81 -14.49 -7.49 -3.11
CA GLU A 81 -14.90 -6.08 -2.99
C GLU A 81 -16.08 -5.94 -2.02
N VAL A 82 -16.04 -4.90 -1.19
CA VAL A 82 -17.09 -4.56 -0.23
C VAL A 82 -17.53 -3.11 -0.40
N PRO A 83 -18.81 -2.77 -0.15
CA PRO A 83 -19.29 -1.40 -0.29
C PRO A 83 -18.66 -0.43 0.73
N GLN A 84 -18.24 -0.96 1.88
CA GLN A 84 -17.62 -0.20 2.97
C GLN A 84 -16.62 -1.12 3.68
N GLY A 85 -15.38 -0.66 3.87
CA GLY A 85 -14.34 -1.46 4.54
C GLY A 85 -14.44 -1.39 6.06
N ASN A 86 -14.38 -2.52 6.76
CA ASN A 86 -14.28 -2.56 8.21
C ASN A 86 -12.84 -2.39 8.67
N ALA A 87 -12.61 -2.21 9.97
CA ALA A 87 -11.24 -2.22 10.51
C ALA A 87 -10.51 -3.53 10.11
N GLY A 88 -9.32 -3.38 9.53
CA GLY A 88 -8.50 -4.45 8.95
C GLY A 88 -8.70 -4.66 7.44
N ASP A 89 -9.80 -4.19 6.86
CA ASP A 89 -10.04 -4.26 5.42
C ASP A 89 -9.10 -3.34 4.64
N LEU A 90 -9.05 -3.52 3.32
CA LEU A 90 -8.17 -2.77 2.44
C LEU A 90 -8.94 -1.65 1.74
N VAL A 91 -8.27 -0.53 1.51
CA VAL A 91 -8.76 0.57 0.68
C VAL A 91 -7.78 0.80 -0.48
N PHE A 92 -8.31 0.81 -1.70
CA PHE A 92 -7.54 0.95 -2.92
C PHE A 92 -7.91 2.25 -3.61
N TYR A 93 -6.90 2.92 -4.15
CA TYR A 93 -7.02 4.16 -4.89
C TYR A 93 -6.64 3.95 -6.34
N PHE A 94 -7.46 4.50 -7.23
CA PHE A 94 -7.33 4.36 -8.67
C PHE A 94 -7.32 5.73 -9.35
N VAL A 95 -6.61 5.80 -10.47
CA VAL A 95 -6.70 6.90 -11.43
C VAL A 95 -7.03 6.30 -12.78
N ASN A 96 -8.19 6.65 -13.34
CA ASN A 96 -8.68 6.09 -14.61
C ASN A 96 -8.70 4.55 -14.60
N GLY A 97 -9.17 3.94 -13.51
CA GLY A 97 -9.21 2.48 -13.33
C GLY A 97 -7.83 1.81 -13.15
N GLN A 98 -6.73 2.55 -13.11
CA GLN A 98 -5.39 2.01 -12.85
C GLN A 98 -5.05 2.11 -11.37
N PHE A 99 -4.60 1.02 -10.77
CA PHE A 99 -4.18 1.00 -9.37
C PHE A 99 -3.03 1.98 -9.12
N LYS A 100 -3.15 2.79 -8.05
CA LYS A 100 -2.11 3.73 -7.64
C LYS A 100 -1.63 3.53 -6.21
N HIS A 101 -2.52 3.21 -5.29
CA HIS A 101 -2.18 3.15 -3.88
C HIS A 101 -3.11 2.21 -3.10
N VAL A 102 -2.62 1.72 -1.97
CA VAL A 102 -3.37 0.86 -1.05
C VAL A 102 -3.10 1.28 0.39
N GLY A 103 -4.15 1.23 1.21
CA GLY A 103 -4.08 1.39 2.66
C GLY A 103 -4.90 0.32 3.37
N ILE A 104 -4.78 0.32 4.69
CA ILE A 104 -5.58 -0.49 5.61
C ILE A 104 -6.61 0.43 6.26
N VAL A 105 -7.86 -0.01 6.32
CA VAL A 105 -8.89 0.66 7.10
C VAL A 105 -8.61 0.38 8.58
N GLY A 106 -8.30 1.41 9.34
CA GLY A 106 -8.15 1.38 10.79
C GLY A 106 -9.45 1.69 11.53
N ASP A 107 -9.32 1.97 12.82
CA ASP A 107 -10.45 2.32 13.66
C ASP A 107 -11.11 3.63 13.23
N ARG A 108 -12.41 3.75 13.48
CA ARG A 108 -13.19 4.98 13.19
C ARG A 108 -13.06 5.47 11.74
N TRP A 109 -12.95 4.55 10.78
CA TRP A 109 -12.88 4.85 9.33
C TRP A 109 -11.62 5.62 8.91
N ARG A 110 -10.59 5.61 9.74
CA ARG A 110 -9.28 6.17 9.42
C ARG A 110 -8.51 5.22 8.54
N ILE A 111 -7.74 5.74 7.60
CA ILE A 111 -6.90 4.93 6.72
C ILE A 111 -5.46 5.01 7.19
N ILE A 112 -4.83 3.86 7.34
CA ILE A 112 -3.41 3.72 7.63
C ILE A 112 -2.72 3.32 6.33
N SER A 113 -1.83 4.15 5.80
CA SER A 113 -1.15 3.83 4.54
C SER A 113 0.22 4.47 4.39
N LYS A 114 1.10 3.78 3.65
CA LYS A 114 2.49 4.19 3.39
C LYS A 114 2.59 4.94 2.07
N TRP A 115 3.04 6.19 2.06
CA TRP A 115 3.00 7.00 0.83
C TRP A 115 4.35 7.00 0.10
N GLY A 116 4.50 6.16 -0.94
CA GLY A 116 5.72 6.10 -1.75
C GLY A 116 6.99 5.91 -0.91
N ILE A 117 8.02 6.74 -1.14
CA ILE A 117 9.23 6.81 -0.30
C ILE A 117 8.99 7.45 1.08
N GLY A 118 7.82 8.05 1.28
CA GLY A 118 7.40 8.83 2.46
C GLY A 118 7.16 8.02 3.73
N HIS A 119 6.47 8.62 4.71
CA HIS A 119 6.17 7.99 6.00
C HIS A 119 4.93 7.10 5.94
N LEU A 120 4.63 6.46 7.08
CA LEU A 120 3.34 5.86 7.36
C LEU A 120 2.40 6.95 7.90
N TYR A 121 1.18 7.00 7.37
CA TYR A 121 0.21 8.05 7.70
C TYR A 121 -1.12 7.45 8.15
N GLU A 122 -1.77 8.13 9.09
CA GLU A 122 -3.20 7.99 9.37
C GLU A 122 -3.95 9.20 8.80
N HIS A 123 -5.01 8.97 8.03
CA HIS A 123 -5.73 10.03 7.34
C HIS A 123 -7.19 9.64 7.03
N GLU A 124 -8.05 10.59 6.68
CA GLU A 124 -9.36 10.28 6.08
C GLU A 124 -9.19 9.69 4.69
N VAL A 125 -10.21 8.98 4.18
CA VAL A 125 -10.17 8.31 2.87
C VAL A 125 -9.66 9.23 1.74
N LEU A 126 -10.12 10.48 1.68
CA LEU A 126 -9.73 11.40 0.60
C LEU A 126 -8.58 12.36 0.97
N GLU A 127 -7.99 12.22 2.16
CA GLU A 127 -6.82 12.99 2.60
C GLU A 127 -5.51 12.35 2.09
N VAL A 128 -5.47 12.09 0.78
CA VAL A 128 -4.32 11.50 0.07
C VAL A 128 -3.78 12.45 -1.00
N PRO A 129 -2.53 12.28 -1.46
CA PRO A 129 -2.05 12.96 -2.65
C PRO A 129 -2.98 12.73 -3.84
N SER A 130 -3.31 13.78 -4.58
CA SER A 130 -4.20 13.68 -5.75
C SER A 130 -3.65 12.77 -6.85
N SER A 131 -2.34 12.48 -6.85
CA SER A 131 -1.71 11.49 -7.74
C SER A 131 -2.13 10.05 -7.46
N TYR A 132 -2.69 9.77 -6.28
CA TYR A 132 -3.27 8.46 -5.95
C TYR A 132 -4.70 8.31 -6.46
N GLY A 133 -5.36 9.43 -6.77
CA GLY A 133 -6.69 9.47 -7.34
C GLY A 133 -7.80 9.61 -6.31
N ASP A 134 -9.01 9.80 -6.83
CA ASP A 134 -10.27 9.99 -6.12
C ASP A 134 -11.24 8.82 -6.30
N GLU A 135 -10.90 7.85 -7.16
CA GLU A 135 -11.63 6.59 -7.30
C GLU A 135 -11.19 5.62 -6.20
N VAL A 136 -12.09 5.36 -5.25
CA VAL A 136 -11.83 4.52 -4.08
C VAL A 136 -12.67 3.25 -4.12
N ARG A 137 -12.04 2.10 -3.83
CA ARG A 137 -12.73 0.81 -3.66
C ARG A 137 -12.24 0.10 -2.41
N PHE A 138 -13.13 -0.60 -1.71
CA PHE A 138 -12.81 -1.34 -0.50
C PHE A 138 -12.81 -2.84 -0.76
N TYR A 139 -11.90 -3.56 -0.12
CA TYR A 139 -11.81 -5.02 -0.23
C TYR A 139 -11.64 -5.63 1.14
N CYS A 140 -12.18 -6.84 1.35
CA CYS A 140 -11.94 -7.59 2.58
C CYS A 140 -10.45 -7.75 2.85
N ALA A 141 -10.09 -7.74 4.14
CA ALA A 141 -8.76 -8.08 4.62
C ALA A 141 -8.31 -9.42 4.01
N LEU A 142 -7.09 -9.45 3.48
CA LEU A 142 -6.49 -10.68 2.97
C LEU A 142 -5.46 -11.19 4.00
N PRO A 143 -5.70 -12.32 4.66
CA PRO A 143 -4.73 -12.89 5.59
C PRO A 143 -3.39 -13.12 4.89
N TYR A 144 -2.29 -12.86 5.62
CA TYR A 144 -0.93 -13.00 5.11
C TYR A 144 -0.69 -14.34 4.39
N ALA A 145 -1.13 -15.46 4.96
CA ALA A 145 -0.97 -16.78 4.34
C ALA A 145 -1.60 -16.86 2.93
N ASN A 146 -2.77 -16.25 2.72
CA ASN A 146 -3.41 -16.21 1.42
C ASN A 146 -2.68 -15.25 0.47
N ALA A 147 -2.31 -14.07 0.96
CA ALA A 147 -1.54 -13.08 0.19
C ALA A 147 -0.20 -13.67 -0.30
N TYR A 148 0.50 -14.37 0.59
CA TYR A 148 1.74 -15.06 0.28
C TYR A 148 1.55 -16.17 -0.74
N ASN A 149 0.54 -17.02 -0.59
CA ASN A 149 0.24 -18.07 -1.57
C ASN A 149 -0.02 -17.48 -2.97
N TYR A 150 -0.78 -16.38 -3.04
CA TYR A 150 -1.00 -15.67 -4.31
C TYR A 150 0.29 -15.06 -4.86
N PHE A 151 1.15 -14.53 -4.00
CA PHE A 151 2.45 -14.00 -4.41
C PHE A 151 3.39 -15.10 -4.95
N VAL A 152 3.37 -16.29 -4.37
CA VAL A 152 4.12 -17.45 -4.88
C VAL A 152 3.64 -17.80 -6.29
N VAL A 153 2.34 -17.95 -6.51
CA VAL A 153 1.78 -18.23 -7.85
C VAL A 153 2.14 -17.12 -8.84
N PHE A 154 2.06 -15.86 -8.42
CA PHE A 154 2.51 -14.73 -9.23
C PHE A 154 3.99 -14.85 -9.60
N ALA A 155 4.86 -15.24 -8.66
CA ALA A 155 6.28 -15.41 -8.90
C ALA A 155 6.54 -16.55 -9.92
N GLU A 156 5.84 -17.68 -9.80
CA GLU A 156 5.94 -18.81 -10.73
C GLU A 156 5.56 -18.40 -12.15
N GLU A 157 4.41 -17.72 -12.32
CA GLU A 157 3.96 -17.24 -13.62
C GLU A 157 4.90 -16.20 -14.24
N ASN A 158 5.70 -15.51 -13.42
CA ASN A 158 6.72 -14.54 -13.86
C ASN A 158 8.12 -15.17 -13.98
N GLY A 159 8.21 -16.50 -14.03
CA GLY A 159 9.41 -17.23 -14.39
C GLY A 159 10.30 -17.64 -13.21
N MET A 160 9.79 -17.56 -11.97
CA MET A 160 10.48 -18.15 -10.82
C MET A 160 10.27 -19.67 -10.81
N GLN A 161 11.35 -20.42 -10.65
CA GLN A 161 11.30 -21.86 -10.40
C GLN A 161 11.69 -22.10 -8.95
N PHE A 162 10.81 -22.78 -8.22
CA PHE A 162 11.08 -23.25 -6.86
C PHE A 162 11.65 -24.66 -6.98
N GLU A 163 12.96 -24.81 -6.69
CA GLU A 163 13.61 -26.12 -6.53
C GLU A 163 13.22 -26.80 -5.22
#